data_AF-A0A6G2D6R2-F1
#
_entry.id   AF-A0A6G2D6R2-F1
#
_cell.length_a   1.000
_cell.length_b   1.000
_cell.length_c   1.000
_cell.angle_alpha   90.00
_cell.angle_beta   90.00
_cell.angle_gamma   90.00
#
_symmetry.space_group_name_H-M   'P 1'
#
loop_
_entity.id
_entity.type
_entity.pdbx_description
1 polymer ?
#
loop_
_entity_poly.entity_id
_entity_poly.type
_entity_poly.pdbx_seq_one_letter_code
_entity_poly.pdbx_strand_id
1 'polypeptide(L)'
;DVREHYIAAIRDANGQGFNTGVLLINNEKWRQEKLKERLIEQSIVTMKEVEEGRFEHFNGNQTIFNQVLQDDWLELGRAYNLQV
;
A
#
# COMPACT_ATOMS: atom_id res chain seq x y z
N ASP A 1 0.16 17.43 -3.46
CA ASP A 1 0.58 16.94 -4.79
C ASP A 1 1.18 15.55 -4.59
N VAL A 2 1.03 14.62 -5.54
CA VAL A 2 1.63 13.28 -5.46
C VAL A 2 3.17 13.33 -5.41
N ARG A 3 3.79 14.44 -5.82
CA ARG A 3 5.25 14.64 -5.74
C ARG A 3 5.83 14.50 -4.33
N GLU A 4 5.04 14.84 -3.30
CA GLU A 4 5.46 14.73 -1.89
C GLU A 4 5.22 13.34 -1.29
N HIS A 5 4.47 12.48 -1.97
CA HIS A 5 4.06 11.15 -1.49
C HIS A 5 4.60 10.03 -2.39
N TYR A 6 4.62 8.80 -1.88
CA TYR A 6 4.96 7.65 -2.72
C TYR A 6 3.87 7.35 -3.73
N ILE A 7 2.61 7.49 -3.32
CA ILE A 7 1.44 7.19 -4.15
C ILE A 7 0.32 8.16 -3.87
N ALA A 8 -0.64 8.18 -4.79
CA ALA A 8 -2.01 8.58 -4.49
C ALA A 8 -2.95 7.40 -4.75
N ALA A 9 -3.90 7.17 -3.84
CA ALA A 9 -4.78 6.01 -3.84
C ALA A 9 -6.14 6.36 -3.24
N ILE A 10 -7.10 5.46 -3.34
CA ILE A 10 -8.45 5.65 -2.79
C ILE A 10 -8.52 4.88 -1.46
N ARG A 11 -9.13 5.50 -0.44
CA ARG A 11 -9.37 4.84 0.85
C ARG A 11 -10.12 3.52 0.67
N ASP A 12 -9.70 2.50 1.41
CA ASP A 12 -10.32 1.17 1.36
C ASP A 12 -11.77 1.20 1.87
N ALA A 13 -12.61 0.28 1.41
CA ALA A 13 -14.04 0.26 1.75
C ALA A 13 -14.31 0.10 3.26
N ASN A 14 -13.41 -0.57 3.98
CA ASN A 14 -13.46 -0.72 5.44
C ASN A 14 -13.00 0.54 6.20
N GLY A 15 -12.55 1.59 5.50
CA GLY A 15 -12.05 2.85 6.07
C GLY A 15 -10.59 2.84 6.52
N GLN A 16 -9.92 1.68 6.52
CA GLN A 16 -8.54 1.51 6.96
C GLN A 16 -7.58 1.51 5.78
N GLY A 17 -6.60 2.41 5.80
CA GLY A 17 -5.60 2.51 4.75
C GLY A 17 -6.21 2.81 3.37
N PHE A 18 -5.58 2.28 2.33
CA PHE A 18 -5.98 2.48 0.93
C PHE A 18 -6.11 1.15 0.17
N ASN A 19 -6.94 1.21 -0.88
CA ASN A 19 -7.13 0.13 -1.82
C ASN A 19 -6.01 0.12 -2.87
N THR A 20 -5.42 -1.04 -3.14
CA THR A 20 -4.32 -1.16 -4.13
C THR A 20 -4.79 -1.41 -5.57
N GLY A 21 -6.09 -1.43 -5.84
CA GLY A 21 -6.64 -1.65 -7.18
C GLY A 21 -6.34 -0.50 -8.15
N VAL A 22 -6.19 0.72 -7.64
CA VAL A 22 -5.80 1.90 -8.43
C VAL A 22 -4.76 2.70 -7.65
N LEU A 23 -3.56 2.83 -8.23
CA LEU A 23 -2.45 3.58 -7.66
C LEU A 23 -1.89 4.55 -8.69
N LEU A 24 -1.87 5.84 -8.35
CA LEU A 24 -1.02 6.80 -9.04
C LEU A 24 0.35 6.81 -8.35
N ILE A 25 1.40 6.43 -9.07
CA ILE A 25 2.72 6.15 -8.48
C ILE A 25 3.71 7.27 -8.77
N ASN A 26 4.35 7.80 -7.72
CA ASN A 26 5.53 8.66 -7.84
C ASN A 26 6.78 7.79 -8.08
N ASN A 27 6.95 7.40 -9.34
CA ASN A 27 8.00 6.45 -9.75
C ASN A 27 9.42 6.98 -9.52
N GLU A 28 9.61 8.30 -9.52
CA GLU A 28 10.91 8.90 -9.20
C GLU A 28 11.29 8.67 -7.73
N LYS A 29 10.40 9.04 -6.81
CA LYS A 29 10.60 8.82 -5.36
C LYS A 29 10.78 7.34 -5.04
N TRP A 30 10.00 6.45 -5.66
CA TRP A 30 10.14 5.00 -5.48
C TRP A 30 11.55 4.50 -5.81
N ARG A 31 12.16 5.01 -6.89
CA ARG A 31 13.54 4.65 -7.26
C ARG A 31 14.57 5.25 -6.33
N GLN A 32 14.43 6.55 -6.01
CA GLN A 32 15.37 7.25 -5.13
C GLN A 32 15.44 6.61 -3.75
N GLU A 33 14.30 6.16 -3.23
CA GLU A 33 14.16 5.63 -1.88
C GLU A 33 14.08 4.10 -1.83
N LYS A 34 14.33 3.42 -2.96
CA LYS A 34 14.37 1.95 -3.05
C LYS A 34 13.13 1.29 -2.45
N LEU A 35 11.94 1.84 -2.76
CA LEU A 35 10.69 1.37 -2.17
C LEU A 35 10.39 -0.09 -2.57
N LYS A 36 10.78 -0.51 -3.78
CA LYS A 36 10.62 -1.89 -4.24
C LYS A 36 11.31 -2.88 -3.31
N GLU A 37 12.55 -2.60 -2.89
CA GLU A 37 13.30 -3.42 -1.96
C GLU A 37 12.59 -3.51 -0.60
N ARG A 38 12.12 -2.38 -0.05
CA ARG A 38 11.33 -2.33 1.19
C ARG A 38 10.05 -3.16 1.12
N LEU A 39 9.33 -3.09 0.00
CA LEU A 39 8.11 -3.88 -0.24
C LEU A 39 8.42 -5.38 -0.28
N ILE A 40 9.53 -5.79 -0.90
CA ILE A 40 9.95 -7.20 -0.95
C ILE A 40 10.34 -7.68 0.46
N GLU A 41 11.15 -6.92 1.18
CA GLU A 41 11.57 -7.25 2.55
C GLU A 41 10.37 -7.39 3.48
N GLN A 42 9.42 -6.44 3.43
CA GLN A 42 8.20 -6.52 4.22
C GLN A 42 7.34 -7.72 3.82
N SER A 43 7.26 -8.05 2.52
CA SER A 43 6.51 -9.22 2.06
C SER A 43 7.06 -10.51 2.67
N ILE A 44 8.39 -10.66 2.74
CA ILE A 44 9.03 -11.85 3.35
C ILE A 44 8.68 -11.95 4.84
N VAL A 45 8.77 -10.85 5.58
CA VAL A 45 8.45 -10.82 7.02
C VAL A 45 6.98 -11.15 7.26
N THR A 46 6.07 -10.48 6.56
CA THR A 46 4.63 -10.66 6.74
C THR A 46 4.20 -12.08 6.33
N MET A 47 4.75 -12.64 5.26
CA MET A 47 4.44 -14.02 4.84
C MET A 47 4.79 -15.04 5.93
N LYS A 48 5.94 -14.87 6.60
CA LYS A 48 6.33 -15.75 7.70
C LYS A 48 5.33 -15.68 8.86
N GLU A 49 4.84 -14.48 9.19
CA GLU A 49 3.83 -14.31 10.25
C GLU A 49 2.48 -14.94 9.87
N VAL A 50 2.09 -14.85 8.59
CA VAL A 50 0.89 -15.51 8.05
C VAL A 50 1.02 -17.03 8.14
N GLU A 51 2.15 -17.59 7.71
CA GLU A 51 2.42 -19.05 7.76
C GLU A 51 2.43 -19.58 9.19
N GLU A 52 2.95 -18.80 10.14
CA GLU A 52 2.98 -19.15 11.56
C GLU A 52 1.66 -18.85 12.28
N GLY A 53 0.62 -18.43 11.55
CA GLY A 53 -0.74 -18.20 12.07
C GLY A 53 -0.87 -16.98 12.98
N ARG A 54 0.08 -16.04 12.93
CA ARG A 54 0.13 -14.85 13.79
C ARG A 54 -0.35 -13.56 13.11
N PHE A 55 -0.83 -13.66 11.88
CA PHE A 55 -1.29 -12.51 11.11
C PHE A 55 -2.74 -12.72 10.65
N GLU A 56 -3.66 -11.99 11.27
CA GLU A 56 -5.07 -12.00 10.92
C GLU A 56 -5.36 -11.02 9.77
N HIS A 57 -6.37 -11.32 8.95
CA HIS A 57 -6.86 -10.44 7.87
C HIS A 57 -5.82 -10.08 6.79
N PHE A 58 -4.93 -11.00 6.47
CA PHE A 58 -4.00 -10.82 5.35
C PHE A 58 -4.74 -10.69 4.00
N ASN A 59 -4.48 -9.60 3.27
CA ASN A 59 -5.07 -9.28 1.97
C ASN A 59 -4.00 -9.04 0.89
N GLY A 60 -3.02 -9.94 0.82
CA GLY A 60 -2.03 -9.92 -0.27
C GLY A 60 -1.15 -8.66 -0.26
N ASN A 61 -0.94 -8.11 -1.45
CA ASN A 61 -0.15 -6.90 -1.66
C ASN A 61 -0.76 -5.67 -0.95
N GLN A 62 -2.09 -5.59 -0.80
CA GLN A 62 -2.72 -4.46 -0.11
C GLN A 62 -2.23 -4.32 1.32
N THR A 63 -2.12 -5.43 2.05
CA THR A 63 -1.55 -5.44 3.41
C THR A 63 -0.12 -4.91 3.41
N ILE A 64 0.73 -5.39 2.50
CA ILE A 64 2.14 -4.98 2.44
C ILE A 64 2.27 -3.48 2.13
N PHE A 65 1.53 -3.00 1.13
CA PHE A 65 1.54 -1.59 0.77
C PHE A 65 1.10 -0.69 1.93
N ASN A 66 0.03 -1.06 2.62
CA ASN A 66 -0.45 -0.30 3.78
C ASN A 66 0.52 -0.36 4.98
N GLN A 67 1.22 -1.48 5.20
CA GLN A 67 2.26 -1.58 6.24
C GLN A 67 3.49 -0.71 5.95
N VAL A 68 3.94 -0.68 4.69
CA VAL A 68 5.17 0.05 4.31
C VAL A 68 4.94 1.55 4.15
N LEU A 69 3.77 1.94 3.61
CA LEU A 69 3.47 3.34 3.31
C LEU A 69 2.69 4.03 4.43
N GLN A 70 1.90 3.30 5.22
CA GLN A 70 1.17 3.82 6.37
C GLN A 70 0.37 5.09 6.03
N ASP A 71 0.80 6.25 6.55
CA ASP A 71 0.18 7.55 6.32
C ASP A 71 0.83 8.35 5.17
N ASP A 72 1.90 7.85 4.54
CA ASP A 72 2.59 8.49 3.43
C ASP A 72 2.00 8.10 2.05
N TRP A 73 0.75 8.52 1.87
CA TRP A 73 0.02 8.46 0.61
C TRP A 73 -0.98 9.61 0.53
N LEU A 74 -1.30 10.00 -0.71
CA LEU A 74 -2.31 11.03 -0.97
C LEU A 74 -3.67 10.39 -1.26
N GLU A 75 -4.70 10.79 -0.52
CA GLU A 75 -6.06 10.31 -0.78
C GLU A 75 -6.66 10.95 -2.04
N LEU A 76 -7.15 10.09 -2.94
CA LEU A 76 -7.87 10.45 -4.16
C LEU A 76 -9.38 10.34 -3.94
N GLY A 77 -10.14 11.11 -4.73
CA GLY A 77 -11.60 11.04 -4.72
C GLY A 77 -12.12 9.64 -5.09
N ARG A 78 -13.21 9.21 -4.43
CA ARG A 78 -13.81 7.88 -4.62
C ARG A 78 -14.22 7.55 -6.06
N ALA A 79 -14.47 8.58 -6.87
CA ALA A 79 -14.83 8.43 -8.29
C ALA A 79 -13.74 7.74 -9.13
N TYR A 80 -12.49 7.72 -8.67
CA TYR A 80 -11.38 7.11 -9.40
C TYR A 80 -11.19 5.60 -9.14
N ASN A 81 -11.87 5.04 -8.13
CA ASN A 81 -11.89 3.61 -7.84
C ASN A 81 -13.17 3.25 -7.07
N LEU A 82 -14.25 3.04 -7.82
CA LEU A 82 -15.52 2.54 -7.27
C LEU A 82 -15.35 1.06 -6.90
N GLN A 83 -15.21 0.82 -5.61
CA GLN A 83 -15.17 -0.52 -5.03
C GLN A 83 -16.62 -1.01 -4.89
N VAL A 84 -17.00 -2.02 -5.68
CA VAL A 84 -18.37 -2.60 -5.76
C VAL A 84 -18.42 -4.02 -5.22
#